data_AF-A0A563C660-F1
#
_entry.id   AF-A0A563C660-F1
#
_cell.length_a   1.000
_cell.length_b   1.000
_cell.length_c   1.000
_cell.angle_alpha   90.00
_cell.angle_beta   90.00
_cell.angle_gamma   90.00
#
_symmetry.space_group_name_H-M   'P 1'
#
loop_
_entity.id
_entity.type
_entity.pdbx_description
1 polymer ?
#
loop_
_entity_poly.entity_id
_entity_poly.type
_entity_poly.pdbx_seq_one_letter_code
_entity_poly.pdbx_strand_id
1 'polypeptide(L)'
;MSRKRNSNRGKLSLYANLSNRFKDKKDRISREHAEYLASLPKDPLKRILYRMHPKRVFRYLFSKKGLIMMTKVIGTMILIGILIIGVLFAYFRRDLD
;
A
#
# COMPACT_ATOMS: atom_id res chain seq x y z
N MET A 1 -9.52 61.29 14.36
CA MET A 1 -9.25 59.94 14.93
C MET A 1 -8.42 59.12 13.94
N SER A 2 -7.08 59.17 14.03
CA SER A 2 -6.18 58.55 13.04
C SER A 2 -5.85 57.10 13.42
N ARG A 3 -6.17 56.13 12.55
CA ARG A 3 -5.85 54.71 12.76
C ARG A 3 -4.34 54.49 12.62
N LYS A 4 -3.69 54.19 13.74
CA LYS A 4 -2.26 53.84 13.86
C LYS A 4 -1.97 52.59 13.01
N ARG A 5 -1.37 52.76 11.81
CA ARG A 5 -0.88 51.63 11.00
C ARG A 5 0.34 51.03 11.69
N ASN A 6 0.19 49.81 12.18
CA ASN A 6 1.22 49.05 12.87
C ASN A 6 2.36 48.70 11.89
N SER A 7 3.54 49.28 12.09
CA SER A 7 4.68 49.25 11.15
C SER A 7 5.60 48.02 11.29
N ASN A 8 5.20 46.99 12.06
CA ASN A 8 6.01 45.80 12.32
C ASN A 8 5.93 44.70 11.23
N ARG A 9 5.73 45.05 9.96
CA ARG A 9 5.63 44.05 8.86
C ARG A 9 6.98 43.48 8.40
N GLY A 10 8.10 44.14 8.71
CA GLY A 10 9.43 43.76 8.20
C GLY A 10 10.22 42.74 9.03
N LYS A 11 9.91 42.55 10.31
CA LYS A 11 10.72 41.68 11.21
C LYS A 11 10.32 40.20 11.18
N LEU A 12 9.21 39.86 10.53
CA LEU A 12 8.73 38.48 10.38
C LEU A 12 9.15 37.84 9.04
N SER A 13 9.71 38.60 8.08
CA SER A 13 9.92 38.13 6.70
C SER A 13 11.19 37.29 6.47
N LEU A 14 12.23 37.46 7.29
CA LEU A 14 13.51 36.76 7.11
C LEU A 14 13.43 35.27 7.49
N TYR A 15 12.82 34.95 8.63
CA TYR A 15 12.58 33.56 9.05
C TYR A 15 11.34 32.93 8.39
N ALA A 16 10.39 33.74 7.91
CA ALA A 16 9.26 33.24 7.13
C ALA A 16 9.72 32.55 5.85
N ASN A 17 10.77 33.06 5.17
CA ASN A 17 11.32 32.47 3.96
C ASN A 17 11.83 31.03 4.15
N LEU A 18 12.46 30.72 5.28
CA LEU A 18 12.93 29.36 5.54
C LEU A 18 11.76 28.40 5.79
N SER A 19 10.78 28.82 6.58
CA SER A 19 9.58 28.02 6.86
C SER A 19 8.72 27.80 5.60
N ASN A 20 8.60 28.82 4.75
CA ASN A 20 7.91 28.76 3.48
C ASN A 20 8.62 27.81 2.52
N ARG A 21 9.95 27.84 2.44
CA ARG A 21 10.72 26.89 1.60
C ARG A 21 10.42 25.42 1.92
N PHE A 22 10.25 25.07 3.19
CA PHE A 22 9.87 23.70 3.58
C PHE A 22 8.42 23.38 3.24
N LYS A 23 7.51 24.34 3.39
CA LYS A 23 6.11 24.21 2.98
C LYS A 23 5.99 24.05 1.46
N ASP A 24 6.67 24.90 0.68
CA ASP A 24 6.72 24.84 -0.78
C ASP A 24 7.29 23.51 -1.27
N LYS A 25 8.30 22.97 -0.60
CA LYS A 25 8.84 21.63 -0.91
C LYS A 25 7.80 20.52 -0.66
N LYS A 26 7.07 20.58 0.46
CA LYS A 26 6.00 19.61 0.76
C LYS A 26 4.83 19.74 -0.22
N ASP A 27 4.46 20.97 -0.56
CA ASP A 27 3.41 21.26 -1.53
C ASP A 27 3.81 20.80 -2.92
N ARG A 28 5.08 20.94 -3.31
CA ARG A 28 5.57 20.40 -4.58
C ARG A 28 5.51 18.88 -4.63
N ILE A 29 5.98 18.19 -3.59
CA ILE A 29 5.93 16.71 -3.52
C ILE A 29 4.48 16.21 -3.55
N SER A 30 3.58 16.87 -2.82
CA SER A 30 2.16 16.49 -2.81
C SER A 30 1.48 16.76 -4.16
N ARG A 31 1.83 17.83 -4.87
CA ARG A 31 1.38 18.09 -6.24
C ARG A 31 1.91 17.03 -7.22
N GLU A 32 3.21 16.74 -7.19
CA GLU A 32 3.82 15.69 -8.03
C GLU A 32 3.15 14.32 -7.77
N HIS A 33 2.86 14.00 -6.51
CA HIS A 33 2.14 12.79 -6.17
C HIS A 33 0.70 12.83 -6.66
N ALA A 34 -0.01 13.94 -6.52
CA ALA A 34 -1.37 14.10 -7.02
C ALA A 34 -1.46 14.01 -8.55
N GLU A 35 -0.50 14.57 -9.27
CA GLU A 35 -0.35 14.46 -10.73
C GLU A 35 -0.08 13.00 -11.14
N TYR A 36 0.84 12.33 -10.45
CA TYR A 36 1.10 10.90 -10.65
C TYR A 36 -0.14 10.04 -10.37
N LEU A 37 -0.87 10.33 -9.29
CA LEU A 37 -2.12 9.66 -8.96
C LEU A 37 -3.24 9.98 -9.96
N ALA A 38 -3.27 11.18 -10.53
CA ALA A 38 -4.22 11.61 -11.54
C ALA A 38 -3.97 10.92 -12.90
N SER A 39 -2.71 10.64 -13.23
CA SER A 39 -2.35 9.84 -14.40
C SER A 39 -2.75 8.36 -14.30
N LEU A 40 -3.07 7.88 -13.09
CA LEU A 40 -3.36 6.48 -12.81
C LEU A 40 -4.86 6.29 -12.49
N PRO A 41 -5.46 5.12 -12.78
CA PRO A 41 -6.86 4.88 -12.42
C PRO A 41 -7.13 5.16 -10.94
N LYS A 42 -8.22 5.86 -10.65
CA LYS A 42 -8.60 6.29 -9.29
C LYS A 42 -8.75 5.12 -8.31
N ASP A 43 -9.13 3.94 -8.82
CA ASP A 43 -9.34 2.76 -7.98
C ASP A 43 -8.00 2.11 -7.57
N PRO A 44 -7.80 1.86 -6.26
CA PRO A 44 -6.55 1.30 -5.74
C PRO A 44 -6.25 -0.10 -6.30
N LEU A 45 -7.28 -0.90 -6.57
CA LEU A 45 -7.13 -2.25 -7.14
C LEU A 45 -6.63 -2.18 -8.59
N LYS A 46 -7.18 -1.26 -9.39
CA LYS A 46 -6.74 -1.06 -10.79
C LYS A 46 -5.28 -0.63 -10.84
N ARG A 47 -4.82 0.16 -9.86
CA ARG A 47 -3.42 0.56 -9.73
C ARG A 47 -2.48 -0.61 -9.44
N ILE A 48 -2.85 -1.52 -8.55
CA ILE A 48 -2.03 -2.69 -8.24
C ILE A 48 -1.99 -3.62 -9.45
N LEU A 49 -3.13 -3.86 -10.10
CA LEU A 49 -3.19 -4.69 -11.31
C LEU A 49 -2.39 -4.09 -12.46
N TYR A 50 -2.42 -2.77 -12.64
CA TYR A 50 -1.63 -2.06 -13.65
C TYR A 50 -0.12 -2.15 -13.41
N ARG A 51 0.31 -2.20 -12.14
CA ARG A 51 1.71 -2.42 -11.77
C ARG A 51 2.13 -3.89 -11.82
N MET A 52 1.19 -4.81 -11.61
CA MET A 52 1.41 -6.26 -11.68
C MET A 52 1.42 -6.71 -13.14
N HIS A 53 2.57 -6.57 -13.78
CA HIS A 53 2.74 -7.04 -15.14
C HIS A 53 2.74 -8.58 -15.19
N PRO A 54 1.84 -9.24 -15.96
CA PRO A 54 1.69 -10.69 -15.96
C PRO A 54 3.00 -11.42 -16.25
N LYS A 55 3.82 -10.91 -17.18
CA LYS A 55 5.17 -11.43 -17.49
C LYS A 55 6.09 -11.59 -16.25
N ARG A 56 6.01 -10.68 -15.27
CA ARG A 56 6.83 -10.76 -14.05
C ARG A 56 6.28 -11.81 -13.09
N VAL A 57 4.96 -11.92 -13.02
CA VAL A 57 4.27 -12.91 -12.18
C VAL A 57 4.55 -14.32 -12.69
N PHE A 58 4.42 -14.56 -13.99
CA PHE A 58 4.79 -15.85 -14.60
C PHE A 58 6.27 -16.17 -14.40
N ARG A 59 7.17 -15.20 -14.63
CA ARG A 59 8.60 -15.41 -14.40
C ARG A 59 8.94 -15.71 -12.92
N TYR A 60 8.19 -15.14 -11.97
CA TYR A 60 8.35 -15.45 -10.56
C TYR A 60 7.82 -16.86 -10.23
N LEU A 61 6.62 -17.21 -10.70
CA LEU A 61 6.03 -18.54 -10.50
C LEU A 61 6.92 -19.66 -11.05
N PHE A 62 7.48 -19.48 -12.26
CA PHE A 62 8.42 -20.42 -12.89
C PHE A 62 9.88 -20.26 -12.42
N SER A 63 10.16 -19.40 -11.44
CA SER A 63 11.50 -19.28 -10.84
C SER A 63 11.74 -20.38 -9.81
N LYS A 64 13.01 -20.74 -9.56
CA LYS A 64 13.40 -21.59 -8.42
C LYS A 64 12.82 -21.09 -7.09
N LYS A 65 12.79 -19.76 -6.89
CA LYS A 65 12.22 -19.14 -5.68
C LYS A 65 10.70 -19.32 -5.61
N GLY A 66 10.02 -19.15 -6.74
CA GLY A 66 8.57 -19.37 -6.85
C GLY A 66 8.22 -20.83 -6.61
N LEU A 67 8.97 -21.77 -7.18
CA LEU A 67 8.76 -23.20 -6.99
C LEU A 67 8.86 -23.59 -5.51
N ILE A 68 9.91 -23.16 -4.81
CA ILE A 68 10.07 -23.43 -3.37
C ILE A 68 8.90 -22.84 -2.56
N MET A 69 8.44 -21.64 -2.90
CA MET A 69 7.28 -21.02 -2.26
C MET A 69 6.00 -21.83 -2.53
N MET A 70 5.75 -22.22 -3.78
CA MET A 70 4.59 -23.01 -4.16
C MET A 70 4.56 -24.35 -3.44
N THR A 71 5.70 -25.04 -3.34
CA THR A 71 5.80 -26.30 -2.57
C THR A 71 5.41 -26.10 -1.11
N LYS A 72 5.88 -25.01 -0.47
CA LYS A 72 5.48 -24.69 0.91
C LYS A 72 3.99 -24.42 1.02
N VAL A 73 3.44 -23.61 0.14
CA VAL A 73 2.00 -23.27 0.12
C VAL A 73 1.16 -24.53 -0.08
N ILE A 74 1.50 -25.38 -1.05
CA ILE A 74 0.79 -26.64 -1.30
C ILE A 74 0.89 -27.56 -0.08
N GLY A 75 2.08 -27.71 0.52
CA GLY A 75 2.27 -28.50 1.72
C GLY A 75 1.41 -28.01 2.88
N THR A 76 1.37 -26.70 3.13
CA THR A 76 0.51 -26.10 4.18
C THR A 76 -0.97 -26.31 3.87
N MET A 77 -1.40 -26.17 2.61
CA MET A 77 -2.80 -26.37 2.22
C MET A 77 -3.25 -27.83 2.42
N ILE A 78 -2.39 -28.80 2.12
CA ILE A 78 -2.67 -30.23 2.39
C ILE A 78 -2.83 -30.46 3.89
N LEU A 79 -1.95 -29.88 4.71
CA LEU A 79 -1.98 -30.00 6.17
C LEU A 79 -3.29 -29.45 6.74
N ILE A 80 -3.71 -28.28 6.28
CA ILE A 80 -5.00 -27.67 6.65
C ILE A 80 -6.16 -28.57 6.18
N GLY A 81 -6.10 -29.12 4.97
CA GLY A 81 -7.12 -30.02 4.45
C GLY A 81 -7.31 -31.27 5.30
N ILE A 82 -6.22 -31.93 5.69
CA ILE A 82 -6.27 -33.09 6.59
C ILE A 82 -6.86 -32.72 7.94
N LEU A 83 -6.49 -31.55 8.48
CA LEU A 83 -7.01 -31.08 9.75
C LEU A 83 -8.53 -30.83 9.67
N ILE A 84 -9.00 -30.20 8.60
CA ILE A 84 -10.44 -29.99 8.37
C ILE A 84 -11.17 -31.33 8.29
N ILE A 85 -10.66 -32.28 7.51
CA ILE A 85 -11.26 -33.62 7.37
C ILE A 85 -11.29 -34.34 8.72
N GLY A 86 -10.19 -34.27 9.49
CA GLY A 86 -10.11 -34.87 10.82
C GLY A 86 -11.08 -34.25 11.82
N VAL A 87 -11.25 -32.92 11.79
CA VAL A 87 -12.24 -32.20 12.61
C VAL A 87 -13.67 -32.58 12.19
N LEU A 88 -13.94 -32.63 10.88
CA LEU A 88 -15.24 -33.04 10.36
C LEU A 88 -15.57 -34.47 10.79
N PHE A 89 -14.60 -35.38 10.65
CA PHE A 89 -14.76 -36.77 11.07
C PHE A 89 -15.01 -36.86 12.58
N ALA A 90 -14.24 -36.15 13.40
CA ALA A 90 -14.45 -36.12 14.85
C ALA A 90 -15.83 -35.54 15.23
N TYR A 91 -16.31 -34.56 14.49
CA TYR A 91 -17.62 -33.94 14.71
C TYR A 91 -18.77 -34.90 14.35
N PHE A 92 -18.73 -35.47 13.14
CA PHE A 92 -19.77 -36.37 12.63
C PHE A 92 -19.65 -37.82 13.13
N ARG A 93 -18.55 -38.18 13.81
CA ARG A 93 -18.40 -39.52 14.41
C ARG A 93 -19.58 -39.89 15.31
N ARG A 94 -20.20 -38.91 15.97
CA ARG A 94 -21.36 -39.13 16.84
C ARG A 94 -22.65 -39.50 16.09
N ASP A 95 -22.75 -39.13 14.82
CA ASP A 95 -23.88 -39.46 13.96
C ASP A 95 -23.63 -40.74 13.14
N LEU A 96 -22.42 -41.31 13.24
CA LEU A 96 -21.96 -42.50 12.51
C LEU A 96 -21.86 -43.77 13.39
N ASP A 97 -22.10 -43.64 14.70
CA ASP A 97 -22.36 -44.74 15.65
C ASP A 97 -23.89 -44.85 15.89
#